data_AF-A0A9X2V1T4-F1
#
_entry.id   AF-A0A9X2V1T4-F1
#
_cell.length_a   1.000
_cell.length_b   1.000
_cell.length_c   1.000
_cell.angle_alpha   90.00
_cell.angle_beta   90.00
_cell.angle_gamma   90.00
#
_symmetry.space_group_name_H-M   'P 1'
#
loop_
_entity.id
_entity.type
_entity.pdbx_description
1 polymer ?
#
loop_
_entity_poly.entity_id
_entity_poly.type
_entity_poly.pdbx_seq_one_letter_code
_entity_poly.pdbx_strand_id
1 'polypeptide(L)'
;MAEPAADTQTVECPSCPSGRMEEGTTTLTFPETLADEESRGRQGPIVVVTAIPAELCDTCGEAVIDSETVDHVNELVKDARYLWHRFPDRLQAEGVTVGGEPGEEGGVIRVDYDRTELPVGRANVG
;
A
#
# COMPACT_ATOMS: atom_id res chain seq x y z
N MET A 1 -0.86 45.15 1.21
CA MET A 1 -0.07 44.17 1.97
C MET A 1 -0.25 42.87 1.20
N ALA A 2 0.78 42.43 0.47
CA ALA A 2 0.71 41.18 -0.27
C ALA A 2 1.07 40.05 0.69
N GLU A 3 0.14 39.11 0.86
CA GLU A 3 0.34 37.88 1.60
C GLU A 3 1.51 37.10 0.97
N PRO A 4 2.46 36.55 1.76
CA PRO A 4 3.51 35.74 1.18
C PRO A 4 2.87 34.47 0.59
N ALA A 5 3.05 34.28 -0.72
CA ALA A 5 2.71 33.06 -1.41
C ALA A 5 3.31 31.88 -0.64
N ALA A 6 2.49 30.84 -0.44
CA ALA A 6 2.89 29.60 0.20
C ALA A 6 4.28 29.18 -0.30
N ASP A 7 5.21 29.10 0.64
CA ASP A 7 6.57 28.62 0.47
C ASP A 7 6.47 27.19 -0.05
N THR A 8 6.41 27.04 -1.37
CA THR A 8 6.59 25.75 -2.04
C THR A 8 8.06 25.44 -1.87
N GLN A 9 8.45 24.90 -0.72
CA GLN A 9 9.76 24.32 -0.53
C GLN A 9 9.89 23.23 -1.59
N THR A 10 10.50 23.55 -2.72
CA THR A 10 11.02 22.54 -3.64
C THR A 10 12.03 21.73 -2.85
N VAL A 11 11.57 20.61 -2.30
CA VAL A 11 12.42 19.67 -1.57
C VAL A 11 13.36 19.07 -2.61
N GLU A 12 14.66 19.29 -2.40
CA GLU A 12 15.68 18.67 -3.24
C GLU A 12 15.62 17.16 -3.04
N CYS A 13 15.76 16.38 -4.12
CA CYS A 13 15.70 14.93 -4.00
C CYS A 13 16.84 14.42 -3.10
N PRO A 14 16.54 13.62 -2.06
CA PRO A 14 17.56 13.11 -1.15
C PRO A 14 18.55 12.15 -1.84
N SER A 15 18.15 11.53 -2.94
CA SER A 15 18.94 10.53 -3.67
C SER A 15 19.67 11.09 -4.89
N CYS A 16 19.24 12.22 -5.46
CA CYS A 16 19.95 12.83 -6.57
C CYS A 16 20.01 14.36 -6.45
N PRO A 17 21.19 14.98 -6.67
CA PRO A 17 21.37 16.42 -6.52
C PRO A 17 20.74 17.24 -7.67
N SER A 18 20.21 16.59 -8.69
CA SER A 18 19.68 17.25 -9.89
C SER A 18 18.16 17.19 -9.98
N GLY A 19 17.52 16.40 -9.13
CA GLY A 19 16.08 16.18 -9.17
C GLY A 19 15.35 16.94 -8.08
N ARG A 20 14.09 17.27 -8.36
CA ARG A 20 13.17 17.90 -7.43
C ARG A 20 12.08 16.92 -7.08
N MET A 21 11.58 17.05 -5.86
CA MET A 21 10.44 16.28 -5.39
C MET A 21 9.14 16.98 -5.81
N GLU A 22 8.23 16.21 -6.40
CA GLU A 22 6.91 16.67 -6.85
C GLU A 22 5.82 15.77 -6.27
N GLU A 23 4.66 16.34 -5.95
CA GLU A 23 3.51 15.57 -5.45
C GLU A 23 3.05 14.54 -6.50
N GLY A 24 2.89 13.30 -6.06
CA GLY A 24 2.45 12.21 -6.92
C GLY A 24 1.93 11.02 -6.12
N THR A 25 1.88 9.86 -6.79
CA THR A 25 1.46 8.61 -6.16
C THR A 25 2.42 7.48 -6.51
N THR A 26 2.70 6.62 -5.54
CA THR A 26 3.53 5.43 -5.73
C THR A 26 2.77 4.15 -5.44
N THR A 27 3.41 3.01 -5.71
CA THR A 27 2.90 1.68 -5.42
C THR A 27 3.96 0.91 -4.64
N LEU A 28 3.57 0.34 -3.49
CA LEU A 28 4.45 -0.49 -2.67
C LEU A 28 4.02 -1.95 -2.73
N THR A 29 4.99 -2.85 -2.92
CA THR A 29 4.75 -4.29 -2.94
C THR A 29 5.41 -4.95 -1.73
N PHE A 30 4.62 -5.67 -0.96
CA PHE A 30 5.01 -6.36 0.26
C PHE A 30 4.95 -7.88 -0.01
N PRO A 31 6.10 -8.52 -0.27
CA PRO A 31 6.14 -9.96 -0.57
C PRO A 31 5.71 -10.82 0.63
N GLU A 32 5.46 -12.10 0.35
CA GLU A 32 5.01 -13.10 1.33
C GLU A 32 5.98 -13.21 2.50
N THR A 33 5.50 -12.76 3.67
CA THR A 33 6.06 -12.90 5.01
C THR A 33 7.55 -12.61 5.21
N LEU A 34 7.78 -11.56 6.01
CA LEU A 34 8.94 -11.42 6.88
C LEU A 34 9.14 -12.72 7.69
N ALA A 35 10.21 -13.45 7.38
CA ALA A 35 11.02 -14.41 8.15
C ALA A 35 10.41 -15.39 9.19
N ASP A 36 9.25 -15.15 9.80
CA ASP A 36 8.72 -15.93 10.93
C ASP A 36 7.76 -17.06 10.50
N GLU A 37 7.18 -16.98 9.29
CA GLU A 37 6.22 -17.98 8.77
C GLU A 37 6.87 -19.11 7.96
N GLU A 38 8.19 -19.06 7.74
CA GLU A 38 8.95 -20.18 7.14
C GLU A 38 8.79 -21.47 7.97
N SER A 39 8.51 -21.34 9.28
CA SER A 39 8.27 -22.48 10.18
C SER A 39 6.92 -23.21 9.97
N ARG A 40 6.00 -22.69 9.14
CA ARG A 40 4.68 -23.32 8.92
C ARG A 40 4.40 -23.75 7.49
N GLY A 41 5.35 -23.56 6.56
CA GLY A 41 5.22 -24.00 5.16
C GLY A 41 4.00 -23.42 4.45
N ARG A 42 3.51 -22.26 4.89
CA ARG A 42 2.45 -21.51 4.21
C ARG A 42 3.06 -20.24 3.68
N GLN A 43 3.15 -20.13 2.37
CA GLN A 43 3.43 -18.85 1.74
C GLN A 43 2.20 -17.94 1.97
N GLY A 44 2.42 -16.68 2.37
CA GLY A 44 1.36 -15.70 2.66
C GLY A 44 0.66 -15.17 1.40
N PRO A 45 0.13 -13.94 1.41
CA PRO A 45 -0.15 -13.23 0.16
C PRO A 45 0.90 -12.15 -0.10
N ILE A 46 1.19 -11.89 -1.38
CA ILE A 46 1.85 -10.65 -1.80
C ILE A 46 0.82 -9.53 -1.71
N VAL A 47 1.08 -8.52 -0.88
CA VAL A 47 0.20 -7.35 -0.77
C VAL A 47 0.77 -6.22 -1.60
N VAL A 48 0.00 -5.66 -2.52
CA VAL A 48 0.37 -4.51 -3.35
C VAL A 48 -0.54 -3.36 -2.94
N VAL A 49 0.03 -2.29 -2.41
CA VAL A 49 -0.73 -1.09 -2.06
C VAL A 49 -0.49 -0.04 -3.15
N THR A 50 -1.56 0.41 -3.80
CA THR A 50 -1.53 1.34 -4.94
C THR A 50 -2.01 2.74 -4.54
N ALA A 51 -1.72 3.73 -5.38
CA ALA A 51 -2.16 5.12 -5.21
C ALA A 51 -1.70 5.77 -3.88
N ILE A 52 -0.55 5.34 -3.36
CA ILE A 52 -0.01 5.87 -2.10
C ILE A 52 0.50 7.29 -2.35
N PRO A 53 0.02 8.31 -1.62
CA PRO A 53 0.52 9.67 -1.77
C PRO A 53 2.01 9.70 -1.43
N ALA A 54 2.81 10.26 -2.32
CA ALA A 54 4.24 10.34 -2.17
C ALA A 54 4.75 11.58 -2.89
N GLU A 55 5.90 12.08 -2.44
CA GLU A 55 6.69 12.98 -3.25
C GLU A 55 7.60 12.16 -4.15
N LEU A 56 7.54 12.37 -5.46
CA LEU A 56 8.33 11.66 -6.47
C LEU A 56 9.38 12.58 -7.06
N CYS A 57 10.59 12.07 -7.22
CA CYS A 57 11.62 12.80 -7.93
C CYS A 57 11.39 12.76 -9.45
N ASP A 58 11.31 13.93 -10.07
CA ASP A 58 11.11 14.09 -11.53
C ASP A 58 12.24 13.46 -12.38
N THR A 59 13.43 13.36 -11.78
CA THR A 59 14.65 12.97 -12.48
C THR A 59 15.03 11.51 -12.25
N CYS A 60 15.10 11.06 -10.99
CA CYS A 60 15.54 9.70 -10.66
C CYS A 60 14.41 8.73 -10.27
N GLY A 61 13.19 9.22 -10.05
CA GLY A 61 12.05 8.40 -9.65
C GLY A 61 12.05 7.97 -8.19
N GLU A 62 12.88 8.58 -7.33
CA GLU A 62 12.85 8.35 -5.88
C GLU A 62 11.49 8.75 -5.30
N ALA A 63 10.95 7.94 -4.38
CA ALA A 63 9.69 8.20 -3.72
C ALA A 63 9.91 8.44 -2.23
N VAL A 64 9.49 9.60 -1.74
CA VAL A 64 9.48 9.93 -0.31
C VAL A 64 8.03 9.89 0.17
N ILE A 65 7.82 9.18 1.28
CA ILE A 65 6.50 8.94 1.85
C ILE A 65 6.55 9.42 3.30
N ASP A 66 5.58 10.21 3.72
CA ASP A 66 5.49 10.69 5.10
C ASP A 66 5.18 9.55 6.08
N SER A 67 5.62 9.71 7.34
CA SER A 67 5.33 8.78 8.43
C SER A 67 3.86 8.41 8.58
N GLU A 68 2.92 9.36 8.52
CA GLU A 68 1.49 9.10 8.66
C GLU A 68 0.97 8.19 7.53
N THR A 69 1.49 8.41 6.31
CA THR A 69 1.17 7.59 5.14
C THR A 69 1.75 6.18 5.27
N VAL A 70 2.98 6.07 5.79
CA VAL A 70 3.61 4.76 6.07
C VAL A 70 2.84 3.98 7.13
N ASP A 71 2.39 4.64 8.21
CA ASP A 71 1.56 4.00 9.24
C ASP A 71 0.25 3.48 8.66
N HIS A 72 -0.45 4.27 7.83
CA HIS A 72 -1.68 3.83 7.16
C HIS A 72 -1.45 2.64 6.22
N VAL A 73 -0.39 2.69 5.40
CA VAL A 73 -0.02 1.56 4.52
C VAL A 73 0.28 0.29 5.34
N ASN A 74 0.98 0.41 6.47
CA ASN A 74 1.27 -0.72 7.34
C ASN A 74 -0.01 -1.36 7.92
N GLU A 75 -0.98 -0.55 8.34
CA GLU A 75 -2.27 -1.07 8.81
C GLU A 75 -3.03 -1.77 7.69
N LEU A 76 -3.09 -1.19 6.48
CA LEU A 76 -3.71 -1.83 5.30
C LEU A 76 -3.09 -3.20 4.99
N VAL A 77 -1.75 -3.30 5.06
CA VAL A 77 -1.04 -4.57 4.81
C VAL A 77 -1.35 -5.60 5.91
N LYS A 78 -1.39 -5.18 7.18
CA LYS A 78 -1.75 -6.06 8.30
C LYS A 78 -3.18 -6.59 8.15
N ASP A 79 -4.13 -5.71 7.86
CA ASP A 79 -5.53 -6.09 7.69
C ASP A 79 -5.72 -6.99 6.47
N ALA A 80 -5.07 -6.70 5.34
CA ALA A 80 -5.13 -7.53 4.14
C ALA A 80 -4.64 -8.96 4.42
N ARG A 81 -3.50 -9.09 5.11
CA ARG A 81 -2.96 -10.40 5.51
C ARG A 81 -3.87 -11.11 6.51
N TYR A 82 -4.40 -10.38 7.50
CA TYR A 82 -5.31 -10.95 8.48
C TYR A 82 -6.57 -11.53 7.81
N LEU A 83 -7.19 -10.76 6.89
CA LEU A 83 -8.36 -11.19 6.14
C LEU A 83 -8.05 -12.35 5.21
N TRP A 84 -6.87 -12.40 4.61
CA TRP A 84 -6.45 -13.54 3.78
C TRP A 84 -6.42 -14.84 4.58
N HIS A 85 -5.84 -14.81 5.79
CA HIS A 85 -5.76 -16.02 6.60
C HIS A 85 -7.09 -16.41 7.25
N ARG A 86 -7.98 -15.44 7.51
CA ARG A 86 -9.19 -15.69 8.32
C ARG A 86 -10.49 -15.73 7.53
N PHE A 87 -10.59 -14.98 6.44
CA PHE A 87 -11.79 -14.83 5.63
C PHE A 87 -11.45 -14.66 4.14
N PRO A 88 -10.76 -15.63 3.52
CA PRO A 88 -10.24 -15.45 2.16
C PRO A 88 -11.36 -15.27 1.13
N ASP A 89 -12.53 -15.91 1.31
CA ASP A 89 -13.71 -15.72 0.46
C ASP A 89 -14.35 -14.32 0.55
N ARG A 90 -13.98 -13.51 1.56
CA ARG A 90 -14.56 -12.19 1.84
C ARG A 90 -13.68 -11.02 1.41
N LEU A 91 -12.50 -11.28 0.85
CA LEU A 91 -11.62 -10.27 0.25
C LEU A 91 -12.13 -9.84 -1.14
N GLN A 92 -13.40 -9.42 -1.21
CA GLN A 92 -14.00 -8.87 -2.42
C GLN A 92 -14.68 -7.56 -2.03
N ALA A 93 -13.88 -6.51 -2.02
CA ALA A 93 -14.31 -5.15 -1.77
C ALA A 93 -14.01 -4.29 -2.99
N GLU A 94 -14.78 -3.24 -3.19
CA GLU A 94 -14.42 -2.23 -4.18
C GLU A 94 -13.00 -1.71 -3.86
N GLY A 95 -12.13 -1.56 -4.87
CA GLY A 95 -10.73 -1.16 -4.68
C GLY A 95 -9.80 -2.25 -4.12
N VAL A 96 -10.29 -3.46 -3.86
CA VAL A 96 -9.47 -4.63 -3.48
C VAL A 96 -9.60 -5.69 -4.57
N THR A 97 -8.48 -6.10 -5.16
CA THR A 97 -8.47 -7.20 -6.11
C THR A 97 -7.58 -8.32 -5.63
N VAL A 98 -8.15 -9.52 -5.55
CA VAL A 98 -7.43 -10.75 -5.22
C VAL A 98 -7.17 -11.52 -6.51
N GLY A 99 -5.90 -11.84 -6.75
CA GLY A 99 -5.48 -12.79 -7.77
C GLY A 99 -4.92 -14.05 -7.12
N GLY A 100 -5.27 -15.22 -7.65
CA GLY A 100 -4.96 -16.52 -7.03
C GLY A 100 -6.15 -17.06 -6.22
N GLU A 101 -6.21 -18.37 -6.07
CA GLU A 101 -7.32 -19.00 -5.34
C GLU A 101 -7.19 -18.71 -3.82
N PRO A 102 -8.29 -18.34 -3.14
CA PRO A 102 -8.30 -18.06 -1.72
C PRO A 102 -7.77 -19.26 -0.91
N GLY A 103 -6.60 -19.13 -0.30
CA GLY A 103 -5.96 -20.19 0.48
C GLY A 103 -4.97 -21.08 -0.28
N GLU A 104 -4.69 -20.81 -1.56
CA GLU A 104 -3.52 -21.33 -2.26
C GLU A 104 -2.28 -20.45 -2.02
N GLU A 105 -1.10 -21.08 -2.05
CA GLU A 105 0.19 -20.42 -1.93
C GLU A 105 0.38 -19.41 -3.09
N GLY A 106 0.89 -18.19 -2.80
CA GLY A 106 1.21 -17.22 -3.84
C GLY A 106 0.09 -16.27 -4.29
N GLY A 107 -0.96 -16.08 -3.49
CA GLY A 107 -2.01 -15.11 -3.76
C GLY A 107 -1.50 -13.65 -3.79
N VAL A 108 -2.08 -12.82 -4.65
CA VAL A 108 -1.79 -11.37 -4.73
C VAL A 108 -3.01 -10.58 -4.31
N ILE A 109 -2.86 -9.71 -3.31
CA ILE A 109 -3.90 -8.78 -2.86
C ILE A 109 -3.48 -7.38 -3.27
N ARG A 110 -4.23 -6.73 -4.15
CA ARG A 110 -4.04 -5.30 -4.45
C ARG A 110 -5.04 -4.48 -3.66
N VAL A 111 -4.58 -3.44 -2.98
CA VAL A 111 -5.36 -2.55 -2.13
C VAL A 111 -5.07 -1.10 -2.52
N ASP A 112 -6.12 -0.31 -2.75
CA ASP A 112 -5.96 1.13 -2.96
C ASP A 112 -5.75 1.89 -1.64
N TYR A 113 -4.84 2.87 -1.61
CA TYR A 113 -4.51 3.64 -0.41
C TYR A 113 -5.70 4.40 0.20
N ASP A 114 -6.61 4.94 -0.63
CA ASP A 114 -7.76 5.74 -0.16
C ASP A 114 -8.79 4.88 0.59
N ARG A 115 -8.61 3.56 0.63
CA ARG A 115 -9.47 2.66 1.40
C ARG A 115 -9.27 2.88 2.89
N THR A 116 -10.36 3.29 3.53
CA THR A 116 -10.43 3.55 4.98
C THR A 116 -10.71 2.28 5.79
N GLU A 117 -11.34 1.28 5.19
CA GLU A 117 -11.69 0.01 5.81
C GLU A 117 -11.63 -1.10 4.75
N LEU A 118 -10.90 -2.19 4.99
CA LEU A 118 -11.07 -3.43 4.22
C LEU A 118 -12.34 -4.11 4.74
N PRO A 119 -13.48 -4.06 4.02
CA PRO A 119 -14.72 -4.56 4.58
C PRO A 119 -14.60 -6.06 4.76
N VAL A 120 -14.72 -6.52 6.01
CA VAL A 120 -15.09 -7.91 6.28
C VAL A 120 -16.51 -8.06 5.76
N GLY A 121 -16.65 -8.41 4.48
CA GLY A 121 -17.95 -8.45 3.82
C GLY A 121 -18.95 -9.23 4.67
N ARG A 122 -19.92 -8.53 5.28
CA ARG A 122 -21.20 -9.16 5.59
C ARG A 122 -21.81 -9.41 4.23
N ALA A 123 -21.58 -10.60 3.69
CA ALA A 123 -22.46 -11.16 2.69
C ALA A 123 -23.87 -11.09 3.30
N ASN A 124 -24.68 -10.13 2.84
CA ASN A 124 -26.12 -10.25 3.00
C ASN A 124 -26.51 -11.45 2.17
N VAL A 125 -26.63 -12.60 2.84
CA VAL A 125 -27.30 -13.77 2.31
C VAL A 125 -28.77 -13.38 2.21
N GLY A 126 -29.20 -13.05 0.98
CA GLY A 126 -30.61 -13.00 0.62
C GLY A 126 -31.16 -14.39 0.36
#